data_AF-A0A9W8NK78-F1
#
_entry.id   AF-A0A9W8NK78-F1
#
_cell.length_a   1.000
_cell.length_b   1.000
_cell.length_c   1.000
_cell.angle_alpha   90.00
_cell.angle_beta   90.00
_cell.angle_gamma   90.00
#
_symmetry.space_group_name_H-M   'P 1'
#
loop_
_entity.id
_entity.type
_entity.pdbx_description
1 polymer ?
#
loop_
_entity_poly.entity_id
_entity_poly.type
_entity_poly.pdbx_seq_one_letter_code
_entity_poly.pdbx_strand_id
1 'polypeptide(L)'
;MFEAVALAMIAIKENHEDLVLAKAAFDIIISKQGLTIPREHHMILIRYHVDLDEPAEAPHYGCSSPELAGQYNLVCVQRGGHSHRQTQDAIRGYLSSEKILPDLRKPTFDRIKTIYALAGLSECGKSTVADMIHKAHGTGGARLKMSYLIDGASNDLGHDIYSLSRKRRAAALLRGLDAYGRYHWYLSTLTIESVHRYDSIAALKSYLGSLLQIIYIETDEELRLERSARPRLRLEQKDAVKKERGAERVKEIADVVLGNNGPKESLEKALRALLQGRERTLAC
;
A
#
# COMPACT_ATOMS: atom_id res chain seq x y z
N MET A 1 6.36 20.18 13.93
CA MET A 1 5.16 20.89 13.44
C MET A 1 4.65 20.18 12.20
N PHE A 2 3.35 19.89 12.13
CA PHE A 2 2.68 19.23 11.00
C PHE A 2 1.47 20.09 10.56
N GLU A 3 1.74 21.34 10.20
CA GLU A 3 0.70 22.35 9.89
C GLU A 3 0.33 22.33 8.41
N ALA A 4 -0.30 21.23 8.00
CA ALA A 4 -1.04 21.11 6.74
C ALA A 4 -1.94 19.85 6.81
N VAL A 5 -2.85 19.79 7.78
CA VAL A 5 -3.79 18.66 7.91
C VAL A 5 -4.90 18.81 6.87
N ALA A 6 -4.60 18.36 5.65
CA ALA A 6 -5.57 18.10 4.60
C ALA A 6 -6.53 16.97 5.03
N LEU A 7 -7.54 17.31 5.81
CA LEU A 7 -8.48 16.37 6.41
C LEU A 7 -9.52 15.91 5.38
N ALA A 8 -9.18 14.83 4.68
CA ALA A 8 -10.10 14.13 3.79
C ALA A 8 -11.15 13.36 4.60
N MET A 9 -12.33 13.96 4.79
CA MET A 9 -13.50 13.24 5.28
C MET A 9 -13.92 12.23 4.22
N ILE A 10 -14.12 10.96 4.58
CA ILE A 10 -14.72 9.96 3.66
C ILE A 10 -16.19 9.79 4.04
N ALA A 11 -17.07 10.44 3.28
CA ALA A 11 -18.48 10.06 3.23
C ALA A 11 -18.65 8.96 2.16
N ILE A 12 -19.52 7.99 2.41
CA ILE A 12 -20.04 7.10 1.38
C ILE A 12 -21.42 7.64 1.02
N LYS A 13 -21.72 7.91 -0.26
CA LYS A 13 -23.07 8.38 -0.64
C LYS A 13 -24.00 7.18 -0.75
N GLU A 14 -24.61 6.82 0.38
CA GLU A 14 -25.85 6.02 0.38
C GLU A 14 -27.05 6.98 0.44
N ASN A 15 -27.03 8.01 1.29
CA ASN A 15 -28.02 9.10 1.33
C ASN A 15 -27.42 10.49 1.59
N HIS A 16 -28.25 11.54 1.50
CA HIS A 16 -27.84 12.92 1.85
C HIS A 16 -27.55 13.11 3.35
N GLU A 17 -28.17 12.31 4.23
CA GLU A 17 -27.97 12.37 5.67
C GLU A 17 -26.52 12.01 6.07
N ASP A 18 -25.89 11.07 5.36
CA ASP A 18 -24.50 10.66 5.58
C ASP A 18 -23.50 11.82 5.44
N LEU A 19 -23.78 12.77 4.53
CA LEU A 19 -22.95 13.95 4.31
C LEU A 19 -23.07 14.96 5.46
N VAL A 20 -24.25 15.08 6.05
CA VAL A 20 -24.51 15.91 7.24
C VAL A 20 -23.86 15.28 8.47
N LEU A 21 -24.03 13.96 8.66
CA LEU A 21 -23.42 13.20 9.75
C LEU A 21 -21.89 13.21 9.67
N ALA A 22 -21.31 13.03 8.48
CA ALA A 22 -19.87 13.14 8.27
C ALA A 22 -19.35 14.54 8.64
N LYS A 23 -20.07 15.61 8.25
CA LYS A 23 -19.70 17.00 8.56
C LYS A 23 -19.73 17.26 10.07
N ALA A 24 -20.79 16.83 10.76
CA ALA A 24 -20.87 16.93 12.22
C ALA A 24 -19.73 16.15 12.92
N ALA A 25 -19.41 14.94 12.45
CA ALA A 25 -18.28 14.17 12.97
C ALA A 25 -16.93 14.87 12.75
N PHE A 26 -16.74 15.54 11.61
CA PHE A 26 -15.55 16.33 11.32
C PHE A 26 -15.43 17.57 12.21
N ASP A 27 -16.49 18.36 12.35
CA ASP A 27 -16.49 19.54 13.24
C ASP A 27 -16.17 19.14 14.70
N ILE A 28 -16.67 17.98 15.15
CA ILE A 28 -16.34 17.38 16.44
C ILE A 28 -14.86 16.96 16.52
N ILE A 29 -14.26 16.40 15.46
CA ILE A 29 -12.85 16.01 15.43
C ILE A 29 -11.94 17.25 15.45
N ILE A 30 -12.24 18.26 14.64
CA ILE A 30 -11.52 19.54 14.59
C ILE A 30 -11.52 20.21 15.97
N SER A 31 -12.71 20.35 16.58
CA SER A 31 -12.88 20.89 17.93
C SER A 31 -12.09 20.10 18.98
N LYS A 32 -12.21 18.75 19.00
CA LYS A 32 -11.49 17.87 19.94
C LYS A 32 -9.97 17.83 19.75
N GLN A 33 -9.44 18.34 18.64
CA GLN A 33 -8.00 18.43 18.39
C GLN A 33 -7.47 19.86 18.51
N GLY A 34 -8.31 20.83 18.87
CA GLY A 34 -7.92 22.25 18.97
C GLY A 34 -7.47 22.86 17.63
N LEU A 35 -7.88 22.26 16.50
CA LEU A 35 -7.47 22.71 15.18
C LEU A 35 -8.37 23.86 14.71
N THR A 36 -7.77 24.91 14.17
CA THR A 36 -8.50 26.04 13.57
C THR A 36 -8.27 26.02 12.06
N ILE A 37 -8.95 25.11 11.34
CA ILE A 37 -8.89 25.03 9.88
C ILE A 37 -9.99 25.94 9.29
N PRO A 38 -9.64 26.96 8.47
CA PRO A 38 -10.63 27.80 7.78
C PRO A 38 -11.59 26.98 6.92
N ARG A 39 -12.86 27.39 6.84
CA ARG A 39 -13.93 26.62 6.15
C ARG A 39 -13.66 26.46 4.66
N GLU A 40 -13.01 27.44 4.08
CA GLU A 40 -12.54 27.47 2.70
C GLU A 40 -11.53 26.36 2.36
N HIS A 41 -10.88 25.78 3.38
CA HIS A 41 -9.95 24.65 3.27
C HIS A 41 -10.57 23.30 3.67
N HIS A 42 -11.89 23.24 3.94
CA HIS A 42 -12.60 21.99 4.24
C HIS A 42 -12.89 21.21 2.96
N MET A 43 -12.76 19.88 3.00
CA MET A 43 -12.85 19.02 1.83
C MET A 43 -13.53 17.68 2.16
N ILE A 44 -14.50 17.28 1.34
CA ILE A 44 -15.17 15.98 1.47
C ILE A 44 -14.79 15.08 0.30
N LEU A 45 -14.21 13.93 0.63
CA LEU A 45 -14.16 12.78 -0.26
C LEU A 45 -15.53 12.10 -0.22
N ILE A 46 -16.17 11.95 -1.38
CA ILE A 46 -17.38 11.15 -1.52
C ILE A 46 -17.02 9.89 -2.27
N ARG A 47 -17.06 8.77 -1.57
CA ARG A 47 -16.89 7.44 -2.15
C ARG A 47 -18.25 6.92 -2.59
N TYR A 48 -18.33 6.52 -3.86
CA TYR A 48 -19.50 5.85 -4.39
C TYR A 48 -19.25 4.35 -4.33
N HIS A 49 -20.21 3.60 -3.80
CA HIS A 49 -20.34 2.20 -4.20
C HIS A 49 -20.96 2.21 -5.60
N VAL A 50 -20.14 1.91 -6.60
CA VAL A 50 -20.58 1.57 -7.96
C VAL A 50 -20.47 0.05 -8.04
N ASP A 51 -21.49 -0.61 -8.59
CA ASP A 51 -21.45 -2.06 -8.82
C ASP A 51 -20.36 -2.42 -9.83
N LEU A 52 -19.87 -3.66 -9.75
CA LEU A 52 -18.60 -4.07 -10.36
C LEU A 52 -18.65 -4.23 -11.89
N ASP A 53 -19.81 -4.03 -12.51
CA ASP A 53 -20.06 -4.29 -13.93
C ASP A 53 -19.95 -3.04 -14.83
N GLU A 54 -19.84 -1.83 -14.26
CA GLU A 54 -19.53 -0.63 -15.04
C GLU A 54 -18.01 -0.47 -15.27
N PRO A 55 -17.56 -0.09 -16.48
CA PRO A 55 -16.15 0.16 -16.75
C PRO A 55 -15.66 1.33 -15.91
N ALA A 56 -14.49 1.19 -15.30
CA ALA A 56 -13.90 2.21 -14.44
C ALA A 56 -13.47 3.47 -15.24
N GLU A 57 -14.41 4.40 -15.41
CA GLU A 57 -14.15 5.71 -16.01
C GLU A 57 -13.02 6.44 -15.27
N ALA A 58 -12.24 7.24 -16.01
CA ALA A 58 -11.21 8.08 -15.43
C ALA A 58 -11.82 9.02 -14.35
N PRO A 59 -11.12 9.26 -13.24
CA PRO A 59 -11.69 10.02 -12.12
C PRO A 59 -11.89 11.48 -12.49
N HIS A 60 -13.14 11.89 -12.63
CA HIS A 60 -13.52 13.28 -12.86
C HIS A 60 -13.28 14.14 -11.61
N TYR A 61 -12.09 14.72 -11.53
CA TYR A 61 -11.73 15.70 -10.50
C TYR A 61 -12.30 17.08 -10.83
N GLY A 62 -13.51 17.37 -10.34
CA GLY A 62 -14.13 18.68 -10.47
C GLY A 62 -15.41 18.79 -9.63
N CYS A 63 -15.88 20.02 -9.43
CA CYS A 63 -17.13 20.31 -8.70
C CYS A 63 -18.34 19.92 -9.57
N SER A 64 -18.59 18.61 -9.66
CA SER A 64 -19.36 17.96 -10.74
C SER A 64 -20.51 17.06 -10.25
N SER A 65 -20.87 17.15 -8.96
CA SER A 65 -22.22 16.83 -8.50
C SER A 65 -23.01 18.14 -8.42
N PRO A 66 -24.02 18.37 -9.29
CA PRO A 66 -24.82 19.59 -9.27
C PRO A 66 -25.56 19.80 -7.94
N GLU A 67 -25.88 18.71 -7.24
CA GLU A 67 -26.55 18.69 -5.93
C GLU A 67 -25.69 19.27 -4.79
N LEU A 68 -24.37 19.29 -4.97
CA LEU A 68 -23.39 19.66 -3.93
C LEU A 68 -22.55 20.88 -4.31
N ALA A 69 -22.66 21.35 -5.55
CA ALA A 69 -22.03 22.57 -6.02
C ALA A 69 -22.47 23.77 -5.16
N GLY A 70 -21.50 24.47 -4.56
CA GLY A 70 -21.76 25.60 -3.65
C GLY A 70 -21.97 25.23 -2.18
N GLN A 71 -22.08 23.94 -1.81
CA GLN A 71 -22.10 23.50 -0.41
C GLN A 71 -20.71 23.14 0.14
N TYR A 72 -19.78 22.75 -0.74
CA TYR A 72 -18.42 22.32 -0.41
C TYR A 72 -17.41 22.79 -1.46
N ASN A 73 -16.21 23.22 -1.04
CA ASN A 73 -15.19 23.79 -1.93
C ASN A 73 -14.47 22.75 -2.80
N LEU A 74 -14.43 21.49 -2.36
CA LEU A 74 -13.98 20.37 -3.17
C LEU A 74 -14.74 19.09 -2.78
N VAL A 75 -15.31 18.45 -3.80
CA VAL A 75 -15.88 17.10 -3.73
C VAL A 75 -14.97 16.18 -4.54
N CYS A 76 -14.26 15.28 -3.86
CA CYS A 76 -13.43 14.28 -4.53
C CYS A 76 -14.22 12.97 -4.65
N VAL A 77 -14.62 12.63 -5.88
CA VAL A 77 -15.42 11.44 -6.19
C VAL A 77 -14.53 10.20 -6.34
N GLN A 78 -14.60 9.25 -5.40
CA GLN A 78 -13.97 7.92 -5.56
C GLN A 78 -14.98 6.96 -6.20
N ARG A 79 -14.82 6.69 -7.50
CA ARG A 79 -15.41 5.53 -8.21
C ARG A 79 -14.53 4.29 -8.03
N GLY A 80 -15.00 3.14 -8.57
CA GLY A 80 -14.33 1.83 -8.44
C GLY A 80 -12.87 1.80 -8.88
N GLY A 81 -12.10 0.84 -8.33
CA GLY A 81 -10.71 0.58 -8.72
C GLY A 81 -9.63 1.44 -8.06
N HIS A 82 -9.90 2.68 -7.67
CA HIS A 82 -8.86 3.56 -7.09
C HIS A 82 -8.40 3.16 -5.68
N SER A 83 -7.08 3.19 -5.46
CA SER A 83 -6.47 2.95 -4.15
C SER A 83 -6.55 4.16 -3.22
N HIS A 84 -6.40 3.94 -1.90
CA HIS A 84 -6.34 5.06 -0.96
C HIS A 84 -5.13 5.99 -1.22
N ARG A 85 -4.01 5.46 -1.76
CA ARG A 85 -2.86 6.27 -2.19
C ARG A 85 -3.26 7.19 -3.34
N GLN A 86 -3.78 6.65 -4.45
CA GLN A 86 -4.17 7.47 -5.62
C GLN A 86 -5.16 8.56 -5.23
N THR A 87 -6.11 8.20 -4.37
CA THR A 87 -7.10 9.12 -3.78
C THR A 87 -6.43 10.25 -2.99
N GLN A 88 -5.51 9.93 -2.06
CA GLN A 88 -4.76 10.93 -1.30
C GLN A 88 -3.79 11.75 -2.16
N ASP A 89 -3.26 11.18 -3.24
CA ASP A 89 -2.29 11.84 -4.10
C ASP A 89 -2.96 12.83 -5.07
N ALA A 90 -4.18 12.54 -5.53
CA ALA A 90 -5.03 13.50 -6.23
C ALA A 90 -5.44 14.66 -5.31
N ILE A 91 -5.84 14.37 -4.07
CA ILE A 91 -6.09 15.36 -3.02
C ILE A 91 -4.85 16.25 -2.81
N ARG A 92 -3.67 15.65 -2.61
CA ARG A 92 -2.41 16.39 -2.45
C ARG A 92 -2.11 17.24 -3.67
N GLY A 93 -2.28 16.70 -4.88
CA GLY A 93 -2.08 17.42 -6.13
C GLY A 93 -2.92 18.69 -6.21
N TYR A 94 -4.24 18.58 -6.01
CA TYR A 94 -5.17 19.72 -6.00
C TYR A 94 -4.80 20.77 -4.94
N LEU A 95 -4.57 20.33 -3.70
CA LEU A 95 -4.24 21.24 -2.60
C LEU A 95 -2.84 21.87 -2.76
N SER A 96 -1.89 21.17 -3.39
CA SER A 96 -0.56 21.68 -3.74
C SER A 96 -0.53 22.65 -4.92
N SER A 97 -1.70 23.00 -5.48
CA SER A 97 -1.80 24.12 -6.42
C SER A 97 -1.44 25.44 -5.73
N GLU A 98 -0.85 26.36 -6.50
CA GLU A 98 -0.31 27.65 -6.03
C GLU A 98 -1.32 28.55 -5.30
N LYS A 99 -2.61 28.21 -5.36
CA LYS A 99 -3.73 29.01 -4.81
C LYS A 99 -4.28 28.50 -3.48
N ILE A 100 -3.84 27.33 -2.98
CA ILE A 100 -4.46 26.68 -1.82
C ILE A 100 -3.42 26.38 -0.72
N LEU A 101 -2.51 25.44 -0.94
CA LEU A 101 -1.43 25.09 0.00
C LEU A 101 -0.16 24.72 -0.79
N PRO A 102 0.59 25.70 -1.36
CA PRO A 102 1.78 25.44 -2.17
C PRO A 102 2.87 24.63 -1.42
N ASP A 103 2.99 24.83 -0.10
CA ASP A 103 3.91 24.07 0.76
C ASP A 103 3.41 22.68 1.18
N LEU A 104 2.21 22.25 0.73
CA LEU A 104 1.73 20.91 1.00
C LEU A 104 2.66 19.89 0.34
N ARG A 105 3.47 19.22 1.19
CA ARG A 105 4.44 18.21 0.76
C ARG A 105 3.80 17.23 -0.21
N LYS A 106 4.37 17.19 -1.42
CA LYS A 106 4.00 16.29 -2.52
C LYS A 106 3.81 14.85 -2.03
N PRO A 107 3.01 14.04 -2.75
CA PRO A 107 2.92 12.61 -2.55
C PRO A 107 4.25 11.97 -2.12
N THR A 108 4.24 11.38 -0.93
CA THR A 108 5.21 10.32 -0.65
C THR A 108 5.06 9.24 -1.72
N PHE A 109 6.18 8.61 -2.10
CA PHE A 109 6.27 7.72 -3.27
C PHE A 109 6.11 8.42 -4.64
N ASP A 110 6.57 9.66 -4.79
CA ASP A 110 6.71 10.32 -6.09
C ASP A 110 7.66 9.56 -7.03
N ARG A 111 8.78 9.05 -6.50
CA ARG A 111 9.84 8.36 -7.26
C ARG A 111 9.74 6.83 -7.22
N ILE A 112 9.13 6.28 -6.17
CA ILE A 112 8.95 4.83 -6.04
C ILE A 112 7.87 4.39 -7.02
N LYS A 113 8.32 3.82 -8.15
CA LYS A 113 7.48 3.27 -9.21
C LYS A 113 6.86 1.93 -8.82
N THR A 114 7.52 1.14 -7.96
CA THR A 114 7.06 -0.20 -7.57
C THR A 114 7.59 -0.65 -6.20
N ILE A 115 6.76 -1.38 -5.48
CA ILE A 115 7.09 -2.09 -4.24
C ILE A 115 6.73 -3.57 -4.42
N TYR A 116 7.72 -4.46 -4.48
CA TYR A 116 7.51 -5.90 -4.62
C TYR A 116 7.43 -6.59 -3.25
N ALA A 117 6.23 -6.99 -2.83
CA ALA A 117 5.98 -7.77 -1.62
C ALA A 117 6.19 -9.27 -1.88
N LEU A 118 7.25 -9.86 -1.31
CA LEU A 118 7.63 -11.24 -1.58
C LEU A 118 7.13 -12.19 -0.48
N ALA A 119 6.26 -13.12 -0.85
CA ALA A 119 5.51 -14.01 0.03
C ALA A 119 5.87 -15.50 -0.11
N GLY A 120 5.19 -16.37 0.65
CA GLY A 120 5.38 -17.84 0.68
C GLY A 120 6.08 -18.36 1.95
N LEU A 121 6.20 -19.69 2.06
CA LEU A 121 6.76 -20.39 3.23
C LEU A 121 8.29 -20.25 3.38
N SER A 122 8.88 -20.87 4.41
CA SER A 122 10.33 -20.88 4.60
C SER A 122 11.06 -21.57 3.45
N GLU A 123 12.23 -21.06 3.11
CA GLU A 123 13.18 -21.56 2.10
C GLU A 123 12.65 -21.68 0.65
N CYS A 124 11.47 -21.14 0.33
CA CYS A 124 10.97 -21.04 -1.06
C CYS A 124 11.72 -20.03 -1.97
N GLY A 125 12.83 -19.43 -1.53
CA GLY A 125 13.67 -18.56 -2.38
C GLY A 125 13.34 -17.06 -2.41
N LYS A 126 12.49 -16.52 -1.52
CA LYS A 126 12.22 -15.07 -1.38
C LYS A 126 13.48 -14.20 -1.41
N SER A 127 14.49 -14.55 -0.62
CA SER A 127 15.75 -13.81 -0.53
C SER A 127 16.51 -13.75 -1.86
N THR A 128 16.35 -14.78 -2.69
CA THR A 128 16.95 -14.92 -4.02
C THR A 128 16.22 -14.07 -5.05
N VAL A 129 14.88 -14.09 -5.04
CA VAL A 129 14.07 -13.21 -5.90
C VAL A 129 14.29 -11.73 -5.55
N ALA A 130 14.38 -11.39 -4.26
CA ALA A 130 14.72 -10.04 -3.82
C ALA A 130 16.08 -9.56 -4.34
N ASP A 131 17.07 -10.47 -4.34
CA ASP A 131 18.42 -10.20 -4.84
C ASP A 131 18.43 -10.00 -6.37
N MET A 132 17.67 -10.81 -7.11
CA MET A 132 17.50 -10.68 -8.56
C MET A 132 16.80 -9.37 -8.95
N ILE A 133 15.73 -8.98 -8.24
CA ILE A 133 15.04 -7.69 -8.45
C ILE A 133 15.97 -6.52 -8.14
N HIS A 134 16.71 -6.57 -7.02
CA HIS A 134 17.69 -5.55 -6.66
C HIS A 134 18.78 -5.41 -7.73
N LYS A 135 19.33 -6.54 -8.23
CA LYS A 135 20.32 -6.54 -9.32
C LYS A 135 19.76 -6.00 -10.64
N ALA A 136 18.48 -6.24 -10.95
CA ALA A 136 17.84 -5.71 -12.15
C ALA A 136 17.65 -4.18 -12.11
N HIS A 137 17.34 -3.61 -10.93
CA HIS A 137 17.16 -2.15 -10.76
C HIS A 137 18.40 -1.41 -10.23
N GLY A 138 19.50 -2.11 -9.98
CA GLY A 138 20.78 -1.56 -9.54
C GLY A 138 20.67 -0.69 -8.28
N THR A 139 21.34 0.46 -8.28
CA THR A 139 21.29 1.45 -7.20
C THR A 139 19.91 2.06 -6.96
N GLY A 140 18.99 1.94 -7.93
CA GLY A 140 17.60 2.38 -7.80
C GLY A 140 16.68 1.40 -7.06
N GLY A 141 17.15 0.20 -6.72
CA GLY A 141 16.40 -0.81 -5.98
C GLY A 141 16.91 -1.04 -4.56
N ALA A 142 16.04 -1.10 -3.55
CA ALA A 142 16.40 -1.49 -2.18
C ALA A 142 15.64 -2.72 -1.66
N ARG A 143 16.22 -3.39 -0.65
CA ARG A 143 15.70 -4.60 -0.02
C ARG A 143 15.36 -4.35 1.44
N LEU A 144 14.09 -4.47 1.79
CA LEU A 144 13.57 -4.32 3.15
C LEU A 144 13.07 -5.68 3.66
N LYS A 145 13.29 -5.97 4.95
CA LYS A 145 12.57 -7.05 5.63
C LYS A 145 11.28 -6.50 6.20
N MET A 146 10.18 -7.26 6.14
CA MET A 146 8.94 -6.88 6.81
C MET A 146 9.13 -6.66 8.33
N SER A 147 10.07 -7.37 8.98
CA SER A 147 10.41 -7.13 10.39
C SER A 147 10.90 -5.70 10.62
N TYR A 148 11.86 -5.19 9.86
CA TYR A 148 12.38 -3.81 10.00
C TYR A 148 11.26 -2.75 9.97
N LEU A 149 10.21 -2.96 9.16
CA LEU A 149 9.04 -2.09 9.09
C LEU A 149 8.10 -2.25 10.30
N ILE A 150 7.98 -3.46 10.85
CA ILE A 150 7.22 -3.75 12.08
C ILE A 150 7.95 -3.14 13.29
N ASP A 151 9.25 -3.38 13.40
CA ASP A 151 10.10 -3.00 14.53
C ASP A 151 10.17 -1.47 14.62
N GLY A 152 10.46 -0.79 13.51
CA GLY A 152 10.44 0.67 13.42
C GLY A 152 9.06 1.26 13.76
N ALA A 153 7.99 0.76 13.14
CA ALA A 153 6.63 1.26 13.39
C ALA A 153 6.10 0.95 14.81
N SER A 154 6.65 -0.06 15.50
CA SER A 154 6.34 -0.36 16.91
C SER A 154 7.09 0.56 17.86
N ASN A 155 8.37 0.84 17.56
CA ASN A 155 9.17 1.83 18.29
C ASN A 155 8.57 3.24 18.18
N ASP A 156 8.17 3.67 16.97
CA ASP A 156 7.49 4.95 16.70
C ASP A 156 6.18 5.14 17.50
N LEU A 157 5.58 4.04 17.97
CA LEU A 157 4.31 4.04 18.71
C LEU A 157 4.47 3.64 20.19
N GLY A 158 5.66 3.21 20.61
CA GLY A 158 5.91 2.66 21.95
C GLY A 158 5.20 1.33 22.27
N HIS A 159 4.64 0.64 21.27
CA HIS A 159 3.96 -0.65 21.44
C HIS A 159 3.88 -1.46 20.13
N ASP A 160 3.76 -2.79 20.24
CA ASP A 160 3.67 -3.70 19.10
C ASP A 160 2.47 -3.38 18.19
N ILE A 161 2.74 -3.11 16.91
CA ILE A 161 1.71 -2.84 15.89
C ILE A 161 0.76 -4.03 15.63
N TYR A 162 1.07 -5.25 16.08
CA TYR A 162 0.12 -6.36 16.00
C TYR A 162 -1.10 -6.18 16.91
N SER A 163 -0.98 -5.45 18.02
CA SER A 163 -2.11 -5.04 18.87
C SER A 163 -3.10 -4.09 18.16
N LEU A 164 -2.65 -3.41 17.10
CA LEU A 164 -3.48 -2.49 16.32
C LEU A 164 -4.46 -3.24 15.41
N SER A 165 -5.62 -2.61 15.19
CA SER A 165 -6.55 -3.04 14.14
C SER A 165 -5.90 -3.02 12.75
N ARG A 166 -6.34 -3.94 11.88
CA ARG A 166 -5.81 -4.15 10.52
C ARG A 166 -5.56 -2.85 9.73
N LYS A 167 -6.49 -1.89 9.78
CA LYS A 167 -6.35 -0.56 9.14
C LYS A 167 -5.22 0.27 9.78
N ARG A 168 -5.18 0.39 11.11
CA ARG A 168 -4.14 1.14 11.84
C ARG A 168 -2.74 0.54 11.66
N ARG A 169 -2.63 -0.79 11.63
CA ARG A 169 -1.36 -1.50 11.38
C ARG A 169 -0.84 -1.23 9.96
N ALA A 170 -1.69 -1.34 8.95
CA ALA A 170 -1.32 -1.01 7.57
C ALA A 170 -0.90 0.46 7.41
N ALA A 171 -1.58 1.40 8.07
CA ALA A 171 -1.19 2.80 8.09
C ALA A 171 0.15 3.05 8.82
N ALA A 172 0.48 2.26 9.85
CA ALA A 172 1.78 2.34 10.52
C ALA A 172 2.92 1.83 9.61
N LEU A 173 2.74 0.68 8.97
CA LEU A 173 3.68 0.14 7.97
C LEU A 173 3.87 1.12 6.79
N LEU A 174 2.78 1.76 6.33
CA LEU A 174 2.80 2.78 5.29
C LEU A 174 3.62 4.01 5.68
N ARG A 175 3.57 4.46 6.95
CA ARG A 175 4.43 5.55 7.44
C ARG A 175 5.90 5.16 7.41
N GLY A 176 6.27 4.00 7.94
CA GLY A 176 7.67 3.55 7.96
C GLY A 176 8.27 3.36 6.56
N LEU A 177 7.49 2.75 5.66
CA LEU A 177 7.87 2.51 4.27
C LEU A 177 8.18 3.79 3.48
N ASP A 178 7.29 4.78 3.52
CA ASP A 178 7.44 5.97 2.68
C ASP A 178 8.22 7.09 3.43
N ALA A 179 8.43 6.97 4.75
CA ALA A 179 9.53 7.64 5.46
C ALA A 179 10.89 7.13 4.99
N TYR A 180 11.07 5.80 4.88
CA TYR A 180 12.28 5.22 4.28
C TYR A 180 12.48 5.72 2.84
N GLY A 181 11.41 5.80 2.04
CA GLY A 181 11.42 6.40 0.70
C GLY A 181 11.91 7.86 0.67
N ARG A 182 11.49 8.72 1.61
CA ARG A 182 11.97 10.11 1.73
C ARG A 182 13.47 10.21 1.99
N TYR A 183 14.02 9.37 2.89
CA TYR A 183 15.45 9.40 3.21
C TYR A 183 16.33 8.83 2.08
N HIS A 184 15.79 7.90 1.29
CA HIS A 184 16.50 7.23 0.18
C HIS A 184 15.98 7.73 -1.18
N TRP A 185 16.05 9.05 -1.39
CA TRP A 185 15.46 9.78 -2.53
C TRP A 185 15.86 9.31 -3.94
N TYR A 186 16.91 8.51 -4.05
CA TYR A 186 17.45 7.95 -5.30
C TYR A 186 16.78 6.62 -5.69
N LEU A 187 15.99 6.02 -4.79
CA LEU A 187 15.29 4.79 -5.07
C LEU A 187 14.08 5.01 -5.98
N SER A 188 13.82 4.01 -6.83
CA SER A 188 12.60 3.88 -7.62
C SER A 188 11.88 2.56 -7.39
N THR A 189 12.55 1.57 -6.77
CA THR A 189 11.99 0.26 -6.46
C THR A 189 12.32 -0.18 -5.04
N LEU A 190 11.35 -0.78 -4.35
CA LEU A 190 11.54 -1.48 -3.08
C LEU A 190 11.16 -2.95 -3.22
N THR A 191 11.82 -3.84 -2.47
CA THR A 191 11.30 -5.18 -2.19
C THR A 191 11.01 -5.31 -0.69
N ILE A 192 9.85 -5.85 -0.33
CA ILE A 192 9.51 -6.18 1.06
C ILE A 192 9.54 -7.71 1.19
N GLU A 193 10.59 -8.21 1.83
CA GLU A 193 10.80 -9.64 2.04
C GLU A 193 10.07 -10.17 3.28
N SER A 194 9.84 -11.49 3.30
CA SER A 194 9.21 -12.23 4.41
C SER A 194 7.77 -11.81 4.72
N VAL A 195 7.00 -11.48 3.68
CA VAL A 195 5.54 -11.29 3.81
C VAL A 195 4.88 -12.63 4.14
N HIS A 196 4.28 -12.72 5.31
CA HIS A 196 3.72 -13.98 5.84
C HIS A 196 2.48 -13.79 6.73
N ARG A 197 1.87 -12.58 6.74
CA ARG A 197 0.62 -12.31 7.46
C ARG A 197 -0.40 -11.68 6.51
N TYR A 198 -1.51 -12.40 6.28
CA TYR A 198 -2.51 -12.08 5.25
C TYR A 198 -3.20 -10.72 5.46
N ASP A 199 -3.72 -10.48 6.66
CA ASP A 199 -4.51 -9.29 6.98
C ASP A 199 -3.72 -7.99 6.78
N SER A 200 -2.46 -7.97 7.23
CA SER A 200 -1.52 -6.86 7.07
C SER A 200 -1.25 -6.54 5.60
N ILE A 201 -0.86 -7.54 4.78
CA ILE A 201 -0.50 -7.27 3.38
C ILE A 201 -1.72 -6.94 2.52
N ALA A 202 -2.85 -7.62 2.74
CA ALA A 202 -4.11 -7.31 2.06
C ALA A 202 -4.60 -5.88 2.35
N ALA A 203 -4.41 -5.40 3.59
CA ALA A 203 -4.71 -4.00 3.91
C ALA A 203 -3.70 -3.03 3.28
N LEU A 204 -2.40 -3.32 3.33
CA LEU A 204 -1.37 -2.49 2.69
C LEU A 204 -1.57 -2.39 1.17
N LYS A 205 -2.02 -3.47 0.52
CA LYS A 205 -2.46 -3.50 -0.89
C LYS A 205 -3.62 -2.55 -1.15
N SER A 206 -4.64 -2.49 -0.27
CA SER A 206 -5.74 -1.53 -0.42
C SER A 206 -5.31 -0.06 -0.28
N TYR A 207 -4.23 0.21 0.48
CA TYR A 207 -3.62 1.54 0.53
C TYR A 207 -2.83 1.84 -0.74
N LEU A 208 -1.89 0.98 -1.12
CA LEU A 208 -0.93 1.25 -2.19
C LEU A 208 -1.46 1.01 -3.62
N GLY A 209 -2.43 0.13 -3.79
CA GLY A 209 -2.97 -0.24 -5.11
C GLY A 209 -1.95 -0.95 -5.99
N SER A 210 -1.88 -0.55 -7.25
CA SER A 210 -0.93 -1.06 -8.25
C SER A 210 0.54 -0.80 -7.92
N LEU A 211 0.86 0.16 -7.02
CA LEU A 211 2.23 0.39 -6.56
C LEU A 211 2.82 -0.86 -5.87
N LEU A 212 2.00 -1.56 -5.08
CA LEU A 212 2.38 -2.78 -4.41
C LEU A 212 2.08 -3.98 -5.31
N GLN A 213 3.11 -4.75 -5.68
CA GLN A 213 2.94 -6.04 -6.35
C GLN A 213 3.28 -7.17 -5.39
N ILE A 214 2.32 -8.02 -5.09
CA ILE A 214 2.48 -9.22 -4.25
C ILE A 214 2.93 -10.36 -5.17
N ILE A 215 4.17 -10.83 -4.98
CA ILE A 215 4.72 -12.01 -5.64
C ILE A 215 4.74 -13.15 -4.62
N TYR A 216 3.88 -14.15 -4.81
CA TYR A 216 3.91 -15.37 -4.00
C TYR A 216 4.87 -16.37 -4.65
N ILE A 217 5.88 -16.83 -3.91
CA ILE A 217 6.84 -17.80 -4.43
C ILE A 217 6.50 -19.18 -3.87
N GLU A 218 6.12 -20.07 -4.78
CA GLU A 218 5.67 -21.42 -4.51
C GLU A 218 6.83 -22.41 -4.64
N THR A 219 6.96 -23.33 -3.69
CA THR A 219 7.96 -24.40 -3.72
C THR A 219 7.49 -25.58 -2.88
N ASP A 220 7.68 -26.78 -3.39
CA ASP A 220 7.24 -28.03 -2.75
C ASP A 220 7.98 -28.27 -1.43
N GLU A 221 7.34 -28.98 -0.49
CA GLU A 221 7.88 -29.11 0.87
C GLU A 221 9.22 -29.86 0.92
N GLU A 222 9.37 -30.93 0.15
CA GLU A 222 10.59 -31.74 0.08
C GLU A 222 11.77 -30.89 -0.40
N LEU A 223 11.60 -30.15 -1.50
CA LEU A 223 12.62 -29.25 -2.03
C LEU A 223 12.93 -28.05 -1.10
N ARG A 224 11.95 -27.59 -0.30
CA ARG A 224 12.21 -26.59 0.77
C ARG A 224 12.97 -27.18 1.96
N LEU A 225 12.80 -28.48 2.24
CA LEU A 225 13.56 -29.22 3.24
C LEU A 225 15.00 -29.48 2.76
N GLU A 226 15.20 -29.90 1.52
CA GLU A 226 16.54 -30.07 0.91
C GLU A 226 17.34 -28.76 0.89
N ARG A 227 16.68 -27.64 0.56
CA ARG A 227 17.28 -26.29 0.59
C ARG A 227 17.49 -25.74 2.02
N SER A 228 17.01 -26.44 3.06
CA SER A 228 17.08 -25.97 4.45
C SER A 228 18.38 -26.40 5.14
N ALA A 229 19.27 -25.45 5.40
CA ALA A 229 20.39 -25.62 6.34
C ALA A 229 19.95 -25.73 7.82
N ARG A 230 18.70 -26.12 8.10
CA ARG A 230 18.11 -26.31 9.44
C ARG A 230 17.37 -27.65 9.50
N PRO A 231 17.42 -28.38 10.63
CA PRO A 231 16.68 -29.63 10.82
C PRO A 231 15.19 -29.47 10.53
N ARG A 232 14.59 -30.49 9.91
CA ARG A 232 13.18 -30.58 9.49
C ARG A 232 12.20 -29.98 10.51
N LEU A 233 12.26 -30.43 11.77
CA LEU A 233 11.41 -29.95 12.87
C LEU A 233 11.47 -28.41 13.08
N ARG A 234 12.64 -27.78 12.91
CA ARG A 234 12.79 -26.32 13.02
C ARG A 234 12.26 -25.56 11.79
N LEU A 235 12.11 -26.23 10.64
CA LEU A 235 11.44 -25.67 9.47
C LEU A 235 9.92 -25.75 9.65
N GLU A 236 9.43 -26.92 10.06
CA GLU A 236 8.01 -27.20 10.30
C GLU A 236 7.42 -26.28 11.38
N GLN A 237 8.08 -26.12 12.54
CA GLN A 237 7.68 -25.17 13.59
C GLN A 237 7.63 -23.71 13.08
N LYS A 238 8.63 -23.30 12.28
CA LYS A 238 8.74 -21.96 11.70
C LYS A 238 7.66 -21.70 10.64
N ASP A 239 7.22 -22.73 9.93
CA ASP A 239 6.17 -22.65 8.93
C ASP A 239 4.76 -22.81 9.53
N ALA A 240 4.55 -23.58 10.58
CA ALA A 240 3.27 -23.66 11.29
C ALA A 240 2.81 -22.26 11.76
N VAL A 241 3.68 -21.52 12.43
CA VAL A 241 3.46 -20.12 12.85
C VAL A 241 3.20 -19.16 11.67
N LYS A 242 3.69 -19.50 10.46
CA LYS A 242 3.37 -18.74 9.24
C LYS A 242 2.03 -19.14 8.63
N LYS A 243 1.70 -20.42 8.58
CA LYS A 243 0.40 -20.93 8.10
C LYS A 243 -0.74 -20.36 8.94
N GLU A 244 -0.60 -20.38 10.27
CA GLU A 244 -1.50 -19.73 11.24
C GLU A 244 -1.72 -18.23 10.93
N ARG A 245 -0.64 -17.50 10.59
CA ARG A 245 -0.70 -16.09 10.19
C ARG A 245 -1.30 -15.86 8.79
N GLY A 246 -1.66 -16.93 8.07
CA GLY A 246 -2.21 -16.90 6.73
C GLY A 246 -1.15 -16.71 5.64
N ALA A 247 0.07 -17.22 5.82
CA ALA A 247 1.13 -17.06 4.81
C ALA A 247 0.77 -17.69 3.46
N GLU A 248 0.20 -18.90 3.45
CA GLU A 248 -0.27 -19.57 2.23
C GLU A 248 -1.44 -18.82 1.60
N ARG A 249 -2.33 -18.27 2.42
CA ARG A 249 -3.44 -17.40 2.00
C ARG A 249 -3.01 -16.13 1.26
N VAL A 250 -1.75 -15.69 1.38
CA VAL A 250 -1.23 -14.59 0.55
C VAL A 250 -1.25 -14.94 -0.95
N LYS A 251 -1.32 -16.22 -1.32
CA LYS A 251 -1.56 -16.68 -2.70
C LYS A 251 -2.92 -16.24 -3.25
N GLU A 252 -3.96 -16.13 -2.41
CA GLU A 252 -5.32 -15.67 -2.77
C GLU A 252 -5.35 -14.24 -3.33
N ILE A 253 -4.32 -13.43 -3.00
CA ILE A 253 -4.22 -11.99 -3.29
C ILE A 253 -2.90 -11.64 -3.98
N ALA A 254 -2.20 -12.63 -4.52
CA ALA A 254 -0.94 -12.43 -5.22
C ALA A 254 -1.20 -11.91 -6.64
N ASP A 255 -0.53 -10.82 -7.03
CA ASP A 255 -0.54 -10.34 -8.41
C ASP A 255 0.17 -11.34 -9.35
N VAL A 256 1.16 -12.08 -8.83
CA VAL A 256 1.82 -13.18 -9.55
C VAL A 256 2.19 -14.31 -8.57
N VAL A 257 1.97 -15.55 -9.00
CA VAL A 257 2.54 -16.76 -8.39
C VAL A 257 3.74 -17.21 -9.22
N LEU A 258 4.91 -17.37 -8.59
CA LEU A 258 6.12 -17.89 -9.23
C LEU A 258 6.47 -19.27 -8.64
N GLY A 259 6.43 -20.31 -9.47
CA GLY A 259 6.95 -21.63 -9.11
C GLY A 259 8.48 -21.66 -9.09
N ASN A 260 9.07 -22.26 -8.05
CA ASN A 260 10.51 -22.35 -7.85
C ASN A 260 10.95 -23.81 -7.58
N ASN A 261 10.27 -24.76 -8.22
CA ASN A 261 10.60 -26.20 -8.18
C ASN A 261 11.66 -26.58 -9.24
N GLY A 262 11.70 -25.87 -10.37
CA GLY A 262 12.66 -26.11 -11.44
C GLY A 262 14.03 -25.45 -11.24
N PRO A 263 14.91 -25.52 -12.26
CA PRO A 263 16.21 -24.86 -12.26
C PRO A 263 16.12 -23.34 -12.07
N LYS A 264 17.18 -22.75 -11.49
CA LYS A 264 17.28 -21.32 -11.16
C LYS A 264 17.07 -20.41 -12.39
N GLU A 265 17.48 -20.89 -13.55
CA GLU A 265 17.37 -20.25 -14.87
C GLU A 265 15.90 -20.08 -15.28
N SER A 266 15.02 -21.01 -14.87
CA SER A 266 13.57 -20.94 -15.13
C SER A 266 12.93 -19.85 -14.27
N LEU A 267 13.30 -19.75 -12.99
CA LEU A 267 12.87 -18.66 -12.10
C LEU A 267 13.37 -17.30 -12.61
N GLU A 268 14.63 -17.21 -13.03
CA GLU A 268 15.18 -15.98 -13.63
C GLU A 268 14.44 -15.58 -14.90
N LYS A 269 14.14 -16.52 -15.80
CA LYS A 269 13.38 -16.24 -17.03
C LYS A 269 11.97 -15.72 -16.73
N ALA A 270 11.26 -16.36 -15.79
CA ALA A 270 9.93 -15.94 -15.36
C ALA A 270 9.95 -14.55 -14.71
N LEU A 271 10.94 -14.28 -13.83
CA LEU A 271 11.10 -12.99 -13.18
C LEU A 271 11.47 -11.87 -14.16
N ARG A 272 12.38 -12.12 -15.11
CA ARG A 272 12.71 -11.12 -16.16
C ARG A 272 11.48 -10.75 -17.00
N ALA A 273 10.65 -11.72 -17.35
CA ALA A 273 9.39 -11.46 -18.08
C ALA A 273 8.40 -10.59 -17.26
N LEU A 274 8.27 -10.87 -15.95
CA LEU A 274 7.45 -10.07 -15.03
C LEU A 274 7.93 -8.60 -14.98
N LEU A 275 9.24 -8.38 -14.81
CA LEU A 275 9.82 -7.04 -14.74
C LEU A 275 9.62 -6.28 -16.07
N GLN A 276 9.92 -6.91 -17.21
CA GLN A 276 9.78 -6.30 -18.54
C GLN A 276 8.32 -5.95 -18.91
N GLY A 277 7.36 -6.82 -18.56
CA GLY A 277 5.94 -6.53 -18.78
C GLY A 277 5.47 -5.32 -17.97
N ARG A 278 5.98 -5.17 -16.75
CA ARG A 278 5.67 -4.05 -15.86
C ARG A 278 6.30 -2.75 -16.30
N GLU A 279 7.54 -2.76 -16.79
CA GLU A 279 8.20 -1.57 -17.33
C GLU A 279 7.45 -1.00 -18.54
N ARG A 280 6.90 -1.85 -19.42
CA ARG A 280 6.01 -1.42 -20.52
C ARG A 280 4.72 -0.79 -20.00
N THR A 281 4.10 -1.40 -18.99
CA THR A 281 2.86 -0.89 -18.35
C THR A 281 3.06 0.44 -17.62
N LEU A 282 4.30 0.82 -17.31
CA LEU A 282 4.68 2.08 -16.68
C LEU A 282 5.28 3.11 -17.67
N ALA A 283 5.22 2.81 -18.98
CA ALA A 283 5.74 3.64 -20.07
C ALA A 283 4.67 4.01 -21.12
N CYS A 284 3.41 3.65 -20.86
CA CYS A 284 2.21 4.06 -21.59
C CYS A 284 1.32 4.91 -20.67
#